data_AF-A0A8C9Z5C6-F1
#
_entry.id   AF-A0A8C9Z5C6-F1
#
_cell.length_a   1.000
_cell.length_b   1.000
_cell.length_c   1.000
_cell.angle_alpha   90.00
_cell.angle_beta   90.00
_cell.angle_gamma   90.00
#
_symmetry.space_group_name_H-M   'P 1'
#
loop_
_entity.id
_entity.type
_entity.pdbx_description
1 polymer ?
#
loop_
_entity_poly.entity_id
_entity_poly.type
_entity_poly.pdbx_seq_one_letter_code
_entity_poly.pdbx_strand_id
1 'polypeptide(L)'
;MSVKGCYTDFHIDFGGTSVWYHVFKGQKVFWLVPPTPHNLALYEDWVLSGKQSDIFLGDRADGCQRVELKQGYTFFIPSGWIHAVYTPEDTLVFGGNILHSFNIPMQLTIHEIENRTKSKITKYLGVTKC
;
A
#
# COMPACT_ATOMS: atom_id res chain seq x y z
N MET A 1 5.00 -14.45 2.31
CA MET A 1 6.09 -14.69 3.30
C MET A 1 7.05 -13.52 3.24
N SER A 2 7.56 -13.05 4.37
CA SER A 2 8.54 -11.97 4.41
C SER A 2 9.55 -12.23 5.51
N VAL A 3 10.82 -11.93 5.26
CA VAL A 3 11.89 -12.02 6.27
C VAL A 3 11.98 -10.73 7.07
N LYS A 4 12.59 -10.80 8.25
CA LYS A 4 12.87 -9.65 9.10
C LYS A 4 13.63 -8.57 8.32
N GLY A 5 13.24 -7.31 8.54
CA GLY A 5 13.87 -6.13 7.94
C GLY A 5 13.28 -5.72 6.59
N CYS A 6 12.49 -6.59 5.95
CA CYS A 6 11.90 -6.28 4.66
C CYS A 6 10.93 -5.09 4.73
N TYR A 7 11.06 -4.17 3.77
CA TYR A 7 10.20 -3.00 3.59
C TYR A 7 9.63 -2.94 2.17
N THR A 8 8.31 -2.79 2.08
CA THR A 8 7.59 -2.48 0.84
C THR A 8 7.11 -1.04 0.94
N ASP A 9 7.57 -0.19 0.01
CA ASP A 9 7.30 1.24 0.05
C ASP A 9 5.84 1.59 -0.28
N PHE A 10 5.47 2.86 -0.15
CA PHE A 10 4.11 3.32 -0.37
C PHE A 10 3.58 2.95 -1.75
N HIS A 11 2.42 2.30 -1.78
CA HIS A 11 1.72 1.91 -2.98
C HIS A 11 0.21 1.89 -2.75
N ILE A 12 -0.54 1.81 -3.85
CA ILE A 12 -1.96 1.48 -3.86
C ILE A 12 -2.07 0.10 -4.51
N ASP A 13 -2.92 -0.76 -3.96
CA ASP A 13 -3.12 -2.09 -4.51
C ASP A 13 -3.72 -2.04 -5.92
N PHE A 14 -3.27 -3.00 -6.73
CA PHE A 14 -3.53 -3.03 -8.17
C PHE A 14 -5.03 -2.99 -8.48
N GLY A 15 -5.39 -2.26 -9.54
CA GLY A 15 -6.77 -2.06 -9.99
C GLY A 15 -7.68 -1.40 -8.95
N GLY A 16 -7.10 -0.78 -7.91
CA GLY A 16 -7.85 -0.22 -6.79
C GLY A 16 -8.58 -1.28 -5.97
N THR A 17 -8.07 -2.51 -5.91
CA THR A 17 -8.67 -3.56 -5.08
C THR A 17 -8.69 -3.19 -3.59
N SER A 18 -9.66 -3.74 -2.86
CA SER A 18 -9.55 -3.87 -1.40
C SER A 18 -8.72 -5.12 -1.10
N VAL A 19 -8.05 -5.17 0.06
CA VAL A 19 -7.23 -6.32 0.45
C VAL A 19 -7.53 -6.76 1.87
N TRP A 20 -7.45 -8.07 2.11
CA TRP A 20 -7.47 -8.65 3.44
C TRP A 20 -6.14 -9.34 3.74
N TYR A 21 -5.71 -9.24 4.99
CA TYR A 21 -4.52 -9.90 5.53
C TYR A 21 -4.89 -10.63 6.81
N HIS A 22 -4.32 -11.81 7.02
CA HIS A 22 -4.39 -12.56 8.26
C HIS A 22 -2.98 -13.02 8.67
N VAL A 23 -2.48 -12.47 9.77
CA VAL A 23 -1.11 -12.74 10.25
C VAL A 23 -1.10 -14.11 10.95
N PHE A 24 -0.72 -15.15 10.22
CA PHE A 24 -0.64 -16.50 10.78
C PHE A 24 0.51 -16.65 11.77
N LYS A 25 1.67 -16.05 11.48
CA LYS A 25 2.85 -16.04 12.36
C LYS A 25 3.67 -14.76 12.13
N GLY A 26 4.18 -14.18 13.21
CA GLY A 26 5.04 -12.97 13.17
C GLY A 26 4.26 -11.67 13.35
N GLN A 27 4.77 -10.59 12.75
CA GLN A 27 4.23 -9.23 12.89
C GLN A 27 4.41 -8.41 11.61
N LYS A 28 3.48 -7.49 11.35
CA LYS A 28 3.61 -6.47 10.30
C LYS A 28 3.35 -5.08 10.87
N VAL A 29 4.04 -4.07 10.32
CA VAL A 29 3.76 -2.66 10.58
C VAL A 29 3.31 -2.03 9.27
N PHE A 30 2.16 -1.36 9.29
CA PHE A 30 1.59 -0.63 8.17
C PHE A 30 1.66 0.87 8.44
N TRP A 31 1.97 1.65 7.41
CA TRP A 31 1.63 3.07 7.34
C TRP A 31 0.48 3.22 6.36
N LEU A 32 -0.58 3.91 6.77
CA LEU A 32 -1.84 4.02 6.05
C LEU A 32 -2.14 5.50 5.81
N VAL A 33 -2.39 5.85 4.56
CA VAL A 33 -2.76 7.19 4.15
C VAL A 33 -4.14 7.12 3.49
N PRO A 34 -5.13 7.92 3.95
CA PRO A 34 -6.47 7.88 3.40
C PRO A 34 -6.50 8.38 1.95
N PRO A 35 -7.32 7.80 1.07
CA PRO A 35 -7.40 8.14 -0.36
C PRO A 35 -8.21 9.43 -0.59
N THR A 36 -7.81 10.53 0.04
CA THR A 36 -8.37 11.84 -0.24
C THR A 36 -7.91 12.32 -1.62
N PRO A 37 -8.66 13.19 -2.32
CA PRO A 37 -8.22 13.76 -3.59
C PRO A 37 -6.82 14.41 -3.50
N HIS A 38 -6.51 15.06 -2.38
CA HIS A 38 -5.20 15.64 -2.11
C HIS A 38 -4.11 14.57 -2.04
N ASN A 39 -4.29 13.52 -1.23
CA ASN A 39 -3.30 12.47 -1.05
C ASN A 39 -3.10 11.64 -2.33
N LEU A 40 -4.14 11.42 -3.13
CA LEU A 40 -4.04 10.72 -4.41
C LEU A 40 -3.24 11.53 -5.44
N ALA A 41 -3.46 12.84 -5.53
CA ALA A 41 -2.65 13.72 -6.38
C ALA A 41 -1.18 13.74 -5.92
N LEU A 42 -0.94 13.86 -4.61
CA LEU A 42 0.40 13.80 -4.02
C LEU A 42 1.10 12.46 -4.33
N TYR A 43 0.38 11.34 -4.23
CA TYR A 43 0.90 10.02 -4.57
C TYR A 43 1.26 9.92 -6.05
N GLU A 44 0.38 10.37 -6.95
CA GLU A 44 0.64 10.37 -8.39
C GLU A 44 1.88 11.19 -8.74
N ASP A 45 1.99 12.42 -8.21
CA ASP A 45 3.16 13.28 -8.38
C ASP A 45 4.44 12.64 -7.83
N TRP A 46 4.35 11.99 -6.66
CA TRP A 46 5.47 11.29 -6.03
C TRP A 46 5.97 10.13 -6.90
N VAL A 47 5.07 9.29 -7.43
CA VAL A 47 5.41 8.21 -8.38
C VAL A 47 6.04 8.78 -9.65
N LEU A 48 5.48 9.86 -10.19
CA LEU A 48 5.99 10.52 -11.39
C LEU A 48 7.32 11.25 -11.17
N SER A 49 7.65 11.65 -9.94
CA SER A 49 8.90 12.35 -9.63
C SER A 49 10.15 11.46 -9.75
N GLY A 50 10.01 10.14 -9.57
CA GLY A 50 11.13 9.20 -9.48
C GLY A 50 12.00 9.35 -8.23
N LYS A 51 11.62 10.22 -7.28
CA LYS A 51 12.33 10.45 -5.99
C LYS A 51 11.84 9.52 -4.87
N GLN A 52 11.33 8.35 -5.24
CA GLN A 52 10.73 7.40 -4.31
C GLN A 52 11.75 6.85 -3.31
N SER A 53 13.05 6.82 -3.66
CA SER A 53 14.12 6.42 -2.74
C SER A 53 14.45 7.45 -1.66
N ASP A 54 14.11 8.72 -1.87
CA ASP A 54 14.62 9.84 -1.08
C ASP A 54 13.53 10.46 -0.19
N ILE A 55 12.26 10.13 -0.46
CA ILE A 55 11.11 10.77 0.17
C ILE A 55 10.21 9.69 0.76
N PHE A 56 10.08 9.71 2.09
CA PHE A 56 9.04 8.95 2.78
C PHE A 56 7.70 9.66 2.62
N LEU A 57 6.80 9.09 1.81
CA LEU A 57 5.51 9.73 1.46
C LEU A 57 4.64 10.04 2.69
N GLY A 58 4.73 9.20 3.73
CA GLY A 58 3.98 9.35 4.97
C GLY A 58 4.25 10.67 5.71
N ASP A 59 5.41 11.31 5.51
CA ASP A 59 5.73 12.61 6.12
C ASP A 59 5.10 13.79 5.38
N ARG A 60 4.62 13.56 4.16
CA ARG A 60 4.02 14.58 3.29
C ARG A 60 2.51 14.48 3.20
N ALA A 61 1.97 13.28 3.42
CA ALA A 61 0.55 13.01 3.29
C ALA A 61 -0.22 13.43 4.55
N ASP A 62 -1.43 13.92 4.36
CA ASP A 62 -2.32 14.26 5.47
C ASP A 62 -2.94 12.98 6.05
N GLY A 63 -2.84 12.82 7.37
CA GLY A 63 -3.50 11.75 8.11
C GLY A 63 -2.81 10.38 8.02
N CYS A 64 -1.49 10.34 7.84
CA CYS A 64 -0.73 9.08 7.88
C CYS A 64 -0.80 8.41 9.27
N GLN A 65 -1.29 7.17 9.31
CA GLN A 65 -1.45 6.38 10.54
C GLN A 65 -0.55 5.16 10.52
N ARG A 66 0.12 4.87 11.65
CA ARG A 66 0.91 3.65 11.82
C ARG A 66 0.10 2.59 12.58
N VAL A 67 -0.02 1.40 12.01
CA VAL A 67 -0.77 0.27 12.58
C VAL A 67 0.14 -0.95 12.70
N GLU A 68 0.07 -1.64 13.84
CA GLU A 68 0.82 -2.87 14.08
C GLU A 68 -0.12 -4.07 14.08
N LEU A 69 0.12 -5.02 13.17
CA LEU A 69 -0.61 -6.28 13.09
C LEU A 69 0.20 -7.38 13.75
N LYS A 70 -0.35 -7.96 14.81
CA LYS A 70 0.22 -9.08 15.54
C LYS A 70 -0.34 -10.41 15.04
N GLN A 71 0.30 -11.50 15.40
CA GLN A 71 -0.18 -12.85 15.13
C GLN A 71 -1.66 -13.01 15.54
N GLY A 72 -2.45 -13.63 14.66
CA GLY A 72 -3.88 -13.85 14.80
C GLY A 72 -4.77 -12.70 14.32
N TYR A 73 -4.20 -11.52 14.03
CA TYR A 73 -5.02 -10.39 13.56
C TYR A 73 -5.41 -10.57 12.10
N THR A 74 -6.66 -10.21 11.81
CA THR A 74 -7.17 -10.03 10.45
C THR A 74 -7.37 -8.54 10.20
N PHE A 75 -6.86 -8.06 9.07
CA PHE A 75 -6.87 -6.66 8.71
C PHE A 75 -7.44 -6.48 7.31
N PHE A 76 -8.32 -5.49 7.14
CA PHE A 76 -8.93 -5.13 5.87
C PHE A 76 -8.52 -3.71 5.51
N ILE A 77 -7.99 -3.53 4.30
CA ILE A 77 -7.67 -2.23 3.73
C ILE A 77 -8.66 -1.95 2.60
N PRO A 78 -9.46 -0.88 2.68
CA PRO A 78 -10.38 -0.52 1.61
C PRO A 78 -9.67 -0.06 0.34
N SER A 79 -10.37 -0.15 -0.79
CA SER A 79 -9.95 0.39 -2.08
C SER A 79 -9.34 1.80 -1.98
N GLY A 80 -8.20 1.98 -2.65
CA GLY A 80 -7.52 3.27 -2.84
C GLY A 80 -6.53 3.68 -1.75
N TRP A 81 -6.56 3.05 -0.57
CA TRP A 81 -5.66 3.42 0.52
C TRP A 81 -4.18 3.24 0.13
N ILE A 82 -3.42 4.33 0.29
CA ILE A 82 -1.99 4.34 0.03
C ILE A 82 -1.30 3.79 1.27
N HIS A 83 -0.43 2.80 1.10
CA HIS A 83 0.18 2.15 2.25
C HIS A 83 1.59 1.61 2.01
N ALA A 84 2.39 1.60 3.06
CA ALA A 84 3.72 0.99 3.13
C ALA A 84 3.75 -0.07 4.23
N VAL A 85 4.61 -1.08 4.07
CA VAL A 85 4.65 -2.24 4.95
C VAL A 85 6.08 -2.57 5.39
N TYR A 86 6.29 -2.68 6.70
CA TYR A 86 7.53 -3.14 7.30
C TYR A 86 7.35 -4.48 8.03
N THR A 87 8.38 -5.31 7.97
CA THR A 87 8.41 -6.64 8.56
C THR A 87 9.44 -6.69 9.71
N PRO A 88 9.04 -6.46 10.97
CA PRO A 88 9.96 -6.43 12.12
C PRO A 88 10.56 -7.81 12.47
N GLU A 89 9.92 -8.91 12.08
CA GLU A 89 10.37 -10.29 12.30
C GLU A 89 9.86 -11.22 11.19
N ASP A 90 10.46 -12.41 11.04
CA ASP A 90 10.05 -13.37 10.00
C ASP A 90 8.56 -13.70 10.12
N THR A 91 7.82 -13.43 9.04
CA THR A 91 6.35 -13.41 9.09
C THR A 91 5.74 -14.22 7.95
N LEU A 92 4.73 -15.02 8.30
CA LEU A 92 3.83 -15.69 7.37
C LEU A 92 2.42 -15.07 7.49
N VAL A 93 1.93 -14.54 6.38
CA VAL A 93 0.62 -13.89 6.27
C VAL A 93 -0.14 -14.54 5.12
N PHE A 94 -1.42 -14.79 5.33
CA PHE A 94 -2.38 -15.12 4.28
C PHE A 94 -3.18 -13.88 3.90
N GLY A 95 -3.58 -13.75 2.65
CA GLY A 95 -4.35 -12.61 2.22
C GLY A 95 -4.82 -12.73 0.78
N GLY A 96 -5.53 -11.71 0.32
CA GLY A 96 -5.99 -11.62 -1.05
C GLY A 96 -6.67 -10.31 -1.38
N ASN A 97 -6.65 -9.97 -2.67
CA ASN A 97 -7.24 -8.76 -3.23
C ASN A 97 -8.63 -9.07 -3.80
N ILE A 98 -9.57 -8.14 -3.60
CA ILE A 98 -10.98 -8.28 -3.98
C ILE A 98 -11.49 -6.96 -4.57
N LEU A 99 -12.15 -7.03 -5.72
CA LEU A 99 -13.01 -5.95 -6.22
C LEU A 99 -14.44 -6.19 -5.74
N HIS A 100 -15.16 -5.12 -5.41
CA HIS A 100 -16.55 -5.20 -4.97
C HIS A 100 -17.37 -3.99 -5.41
N SER A 101 -18.70 -4.14 -5.43
CA SER A 101 -19.58 -3.12 -5.98
C SER A 101 -19.75 -1.87 -5.11
N PHE A 102 -19.38 -1.93 -3.83
CA PHE A 102 -19.57 -0.82 -2.88
C PHE A 102 -18.62 0.38 -3.06
N ASN A 103 -17.56 0.28 -3.87
CA ASN A 103 -16.65 1.40 -4.10
C ASN A 103 -16.08 1.43 -5.53
N ILE A 104 -16.94 1.16 -6.52
CA ILE A 104 -16.58 1.20 -7.95
C ILE A 104 -15.91 2.52 -8.36
N PRO A 105 -16.38 3.72 -7.93
CA PRO A 105 -15.74 4.97 -8.33
C PRO A 105 -14.27 5.06 -7.94
N MET A 106 -13.91 4.63 -6.72
CA MET A 106 -12.51 4.60 -6.29
C MET A 106 -11.70 3.57 -7.09
N GLN A 107 -12.23 2.36 -7.31
CA GLN A 107 -11.57 1.34 -8.12
C GLN A 107 -11.21 1.86 -9.53
N LEU A 108 -12.14 2.57 -10.18
CA LEU A 108 -11.91 3.19 -11.48
C LEU A 108 -10.90 4.35 -11.40
N THR A 109 -10.98 5.18 -10.36
CA THR A 109 -10.03 6.28 -10.12
C THR A 109 -8.60 5.77 -10.02
N ILE A 110 -8.38 4.69 -9.26
CA ILE A 110 -7.04 4.08 -9.13
C ILE A 110 -6.59 3.48 -10.46
N HIS A 111 -7.48 2.79 -11.19
CA HIS A 111 -7.15 2.26 -12.51
C HIS A 111 -6.70 3.36 -13.49
N GLU A 112 -7.31 4.55 -13.44
CA GLU A 112 -6.87 5.69 -14.24
C GLU A 112 -5.51 6.24 -13.79
N ILE A 113 -5.24 6.33 -12.49
CA ILE A 113 -3.92 6.72 -11.96
C ILE A 113 -2.86 5.73 -12.44
N GLU A 114 -3.13 4.42 -12.35
CA GLU A 114 -2.23 3.38 -12.87
C GLU A 114 -1.94 3.60 -14.35
N ASN A 115 -2.97 3.88 -15.16
CA ASN A 115 -2.81 4.13 -16.58
C ASN A 115 -1.89 5.32 -16.88
N ARG A 116 -1.98 6.41 -16.10
CA ARG A 116 -1.11 7.58 -16.23
C ARG A 116 0.32 7.34 -15.74
N THR A 117 0.52 6.41 -14.82
CA THR A 117 1.79 6.15 -14.15
C THR A 117 2.50 4.85 -14.63
N LYS A 118 1.89 4.10 -15.56
CA LYS A 118 2.33 2.80 -16.13
C LYS A 118 3.82 2.72 -16.47
N SER A 119 4.40 3.79 -17.02
CA SER A 119 5.83 3.83 -17.41
C SER A 119 6.79 3.78 -16.22
N LYS A 120 6.35 4.15 -15.01
CA LYS A 120 7.17 4.17 -13.78
C LYS A 120 6.75 3.10 -12.77
N ILE A 121 5.46 2.78 -12.66
CA ILE A 121 4.96 1.75 -11.71
C ILE A 121 5.52 0.35 -11.99
N THR A 122 5.78 0.01 -13.26
CA THR A 122 6.31 -1.31 -13.64
C THR A 122 7.71 -1.59 -13.04
N LYS A 123 8.44 -0.57 -12.58
CA LYS A 123 9.72 -0.72 -11.87
C LYS A 123 9.59 -0.93 -10.35
N TYR A 124 8.44 -0.61 -9.75
CA TYR A 124 8.28 -0.49 -8.30
C TYR A 124 7.10 -1.26 -7.70
N LEU A 125 6.27 -1.93 -8.51
CA LEU A 125 5.28 -2.89 -8.02
C LEU A 125 6.00 -4.01 -7.23
N GLY A 126 5.90 -3.92 -5.90
CA GLY A 126 6.26 -5.03 -5.01
C GLY A 126 7.75 -5.29 -4.82
N VAL A 127 8.65 -4.35 -5.12
CA VAL A 127 10.08 -4.51 -4.77
C VAL A 127 10.22 -4.33 -3.26
N THR A 128 9.92 -5.41 -2.56
CA THR A 128 10.20 -5.53 -1.14
C THR A 128 11.71 -5.51 -0.98
N LYS A 129 12.25 -4.46 -0.38
CA LYS A 129 13.67 -4.35 -0.08
C LYS A 129 13.92 -5.14 1.20
N CYS A 130 14.69 -6.21 1.07
CA CYS A 130 15.38 -6.92 2.13
C CYS A 130 16.87 -6.84 1.75
#